data_AF-A0A6V8SCH1-F1
#
_entry.id   AF-A0A6V8SCH1-F1
#
_cell.length_a   1.000
_cell.length_b   1.000
_cell.length_c   1.000
_cell.angle_alpha   90.00
_cell.angle_beta   90.00
_cell.angle_gamma   90.00
#
_symmetry.space_group_name_H-M   'P 1'
#
loop_
_entity.id
_entity.type
_entity.pdbx_description
1 polymer ?
#
loop_
_entity_poly.entity_id
_entity_poly.type
_entity_poly.pdbx_seq_one_letter_code
_entity_poly.pdbx_strand_id
1 'polypeptide(L)'
;MGENVTIEILQNQVKELTDKVDKLNEIVRLLCKAKMPDPRYPYSHWLLYKGIDNKLKRKLGYVLNMLDMRFRGEAVEMPKKTAFVDGDLKQVLYVNQKPTFEEVCVILKSLLGEKCPSNVDTYILMMSLLREGLHVELSTHLLVDASKNTDYSAHNFSQFI
;
A
#
# COMPACT_ATOMS: atom_id res chain seq x y z
N MET A 1 -30.55 28.92 19.56
CA MET A 1 -29.36 29.76 19.28
C MET A 1 -28.06 29.14 19.80
N GLY A 2 -28.02 28.50 20.99
CA GLY A 2 -26.78 27.91 21.53
C GLY A 2 -26.20 26.70 20.76
N GLU A 3 -27.04 25.88 20.12
CA GLU A 3 -26.57 24.74 19.33
C GLU A 3 -25.84 25.16 18.05
N ASN A 4 -26.33 26.17 17.34
CA ASN A 4 -25.69 26.66 16.11
C ASN A 4 -24.30 27.26 16.37
N VAL A 5 -24.13 27.98 17.49
CA VAL A 5 -22.83 28.52 17.90
C VAL A 5 -21.85 27.39 18.26
N THR A 6 -22.34 26.33 18.90
CA THR A 6 -21.52 25.16 19.26
C THR A 6 -21.09 24.38 18.01
N ILE A 7 -21.99 24.20 17.04
CA ILE A 7 -21.69 23.55 15.76
C ILE A 7 -20.63 24.33 14.99
N GLU A 8 -20.74 25.66 14.92
CA GLU A 8 -19.79 26.51 14.20
C GLU A 8 -18.39 26.49 14.84
N ILE A 9 -18.31 26.50 16.18
CA ILE A 9 -17.03 26.33 16.90
C ILE A 9 -16.39 24.98 16.59
N LEU A 10 -17.17 23.89 16.61
CA LEU A 10 -16.68 22.55 16.31
C LEU A 10 -16.21 22.43 14.86
N GLN A 11 -16.93 23.01 13.90
CA GLN A 11 -16.52 23.04 12.50
C GLN A 11 -15.20 23.77 12.31
N ASN A 12 -15.02 24.92 12.98
CA ASN A 12 -13.76 25.66 12.95
C ASN A 12 -12.60 24.87 13.56
N GLN A 13 -12.83 24.17 14.68
CA GLN A 13 -11.82 23.29 15.29
C GLN A 13 -11.45 22.11 14.38
N VAL A 14 -12.44 21.48 13.74
CA VAL A 14 -12.22 20.40 12.79
C VAL A 14 -11.38 20.89 11.61
N LYS A 15 -11.70 22.08 11.08
CA LYS A 15 -10.93 22.70 9.99
C LYS A 15 -9.48 22.98 10.41
N GLU A 16 -9.28 23.59 11.58
CA GLU A 16 -7.93 23.90 12.08
C GLU A 16 -7.09 22.63 12.30
N LEU A 17 -7.69 21.57 12.83
CA LEU A 17 -7.04 20.27 13.01
C LEU A 17 -6.71 19.63 11.66
N THR A 18 -7.61 19.75 10.67
CA THR A 18 -7.38 19.24 9.32
C THR A 18 -6.18 19.94 8.68
N ASP A 19 -6.14 21.28 8.73
CA ASP A 19 -5.03 22.07 8.20
C ASP A 19 -3.69 21.73 8.87
N LYS A 20 -3.70 21.48 10.18
CA LYS A 20 -2.51 21.05 10.94
C LYS A 20 -2.04 19.66 10.52
N VAL A 21 -2.96 18.72 10.33
CA VAL A 21 -2.64 17.36 9.85
C VAL A 21 -2.04 17.42 8.44
N ASP A 22 -2.58 18.25 7.56
CA ASP A 22 -2.07 18.41 6.20
C ASP A 22 -0.65 18.98 6.18
N LYS A 23 -0.38 20.02 6.98
CA LYS A 23 0.98 20.57 7.15
C LYS A 23 1.96 19.55 7.70
N LEU A 24 1.56 18.76 8.70
CA LEU A 24 2.41 17.70 9.25
C LEU A 24 2.72 16.64 8.19
N ASN A 25 1.72 16.23 7.41
CA ASN A 25 1.91 15.26 6.32
C ASN A 25 2.86 15.80 5.24
N GLU A 26 2.76 17.08 4.90
CA GLU A 26 3.68 17.74 3.97
C GLU A 26 5.12 17.74 4.50
N ILE A 27 5.32 18.15 5.75
CA ILE A 27 6.63 18.16 6.40
C ILE A 27 7.22 16.75 6.45
N VAL A 28 6.44 15.73 6.81
CA VAL A 28 6.90 14.32 6.81
C VAL A 28 7.34 13.90 5.41
N ARG A 29 6.59 14.26 4.35
CA ARG A 29 7.00 13.95 2.97
C ARG A 29 8.29 14.67 2.58
N LEU A 30 8.46 15.94 2.98
CA LEU A 30 9.70 16.68 2.73
C LEU A 30 10.88 16.04 3.45
N LEU A 31 10.69 15.61 4.71
CA LEU A 31 11.71 14.89 5.47
C LEU A 31 12.07 13.53 4.85
N CYS A 32 11.07 12.79 4.36
CA CYS A 32 11.31 11.56 3.61
C CYS A 32 12.14 11.80 2.33
N LYS A 33 11.96 12.94 1.66
CA LYS A 33 12.79 13.30 0.48
C LYS A 33 14.19 13.79 0.85
N ALA A 34 14.30 14.55 1.93
CA ALA A 34 15.55 15.19 2.33
C ALA A 34 16.53 14.21 2.98
N LYS A 35 16.03 13.16 3.62
CA LYS A 35 16.85 12.11 4.23
C LYS A 35 17.06 10.98 3.22
N MET A 36 18.30 10.49 3.10
CA MET A 36 18.53 9.22 2.41
C MET A 36 17.67 8.11 3.05
N PRO A 37 16.93 7.31 2.25
CA PRO A 37 16.19 6.18 2.77
C PRO A 37 17.13 5.28 3.57
N ASP A 38 16.72 4.84 4.77
CA ASP A 38 17.49 3.83 5.49
C ASP A 38 17.40 2.53 4.69
N PRO A 39 18.51 1.98 4.17
CA PRO A 39 18.49 0.80 3.32
C PRO A 39 17.96 -0.44 4.06
N ARG A 40 17.91 -0.40 5.39
CA ARG A 40 17.36 -1.48 6.23
C ARG A 40 15.83 -1.48 6.30
N TYR A 41 15.19 -0.35 6.01
CA TYR A 41 13.73 -0.16 6.18
C TYR A 41 13.03 0.44 4.95
N PRO A 42 13.23 -0.10 3.73
CA PRO A 42 12.68 0.46 2.50
C PRO A 42 11.15 0.38 2.41
N TYR A 43 10.50 -0.68 2.92
CA TYR A 43 9.04 -0.78 2.94
C TYR A 43 8.45 0.20 3.95
N SER A 44 9.05 0.31 5.13
CA SER A 44 8.65 1.31 6.11
C SER A 44 8.80 2.75 5.56
N HIS A 45 9.86 3.03 4.81
CA HIS A 45 10.03 4.29 4.11
C HIS A 45 8.96 4.51 3.03
N TRP A 46 8.66 3.49 2.22
CA TRP A 46 7.62 3.55 1.19
C TRP A 46 6.24 3.89 1.78
N LEU A 47 5.88 3.28 2.91
CA LEU A 47 4.62 3.59 3.61
C LEU A 47 4.52 5.07 4.00
N LEU A 48 5.60 5.63 4.54
CA LEU A 48 5.68 7.03 4.93
C LEU A 48 5.62 7.95 3.72
N TYR A 49 6.39 7.63 2.68
CA TYR A 49 6.43 8.42 1.44
C TYR A 49 5.07 8.49 0.76
N LYS A 50 4.34 7.37 0.70
CA LYS A 50 2.98 7.31 0.17
C LYS A 50 1.92 7.89 1.12
N GLY A 51 2.27 8.15 2.38
CA GLY A 51 1.33 8.63 3.39
C GLY A 51 0.25 7.58 3.68
N ILE A 52 0.66 6.33 3.88
CA ILE A 52 -0.20 5.22 4.26
C ILE A 52 -0.44 5.29 5.77
N ASP A 53 -1.69 5.52 6.16
CA ASP A 53 -2.07 5.55 7.58
C ASP A 53 -2.12 4.14 8.19
N ASN A 54 -2.32 4.06 9.50
CA ASN A 54 -2.39 2.78 10.21
C ASN A 54 -3.56 1.88 9.80
N LYS A 55 -4.70 2.46 9.37
CA LYS A 55 -5.86 1.69 8.95
C LYS A 55 -5.58 1.04 7.59
N LEU A 56 -5.07 1.81 6.65
CA LEU A 56 -4.69 1.35 5.31
C LEU A 56 -3.49 0.41 5.37
N LYS A 57 -2.51 0.64 6.24
CA LYS A 57 -1.40 -0.28 6.50
C LYS A 57 -1.90 -1.65 6.96
N ARG A 58 -2.89 -1.71 7.86
CA ARG A 58 -3.50 -2.99 8.29
C ARG A 58 -4.22 -3.69 7.14
N LYS A 59 -4.96 -2.95 6.32
CA LYS A 59 -5.62 -3.51 5.13
C LYS A 59 -4.59 -4.05 4.12
N LEU A 60 -3.51 -3.31 3.88
CA LEU A 60 -2.41 -3.74 3.01
C LEU A 60 -1.73 -5.01 3.54
N GLY A 61 -1.41 -5.05 4.83
CA GLY A 61 -0.84 -6.25 5.46
C GLY A 61 -1.77 -7.46 5.34
N TYR A 62 -3.08 -7.25 5.50
CA TYR A 62 -4.07 -8.30 5.26
C TYR A 62 -4.02 -8.81 3.82
N VAL A 63 -4.07 -7.92 2.83
CA VAL A 63 -4.02 -8.27 1.41
C VAL A 63 -2.72 -9.01 1.07
N LEU A 64 -1.57 -8.53 1.54
CA LEU A 64 -0.28 -9.18 1.32
C LEU A 64 -0.23 -10.58 1.92
N ASN A 65 -0.77 -10.78 3.13
CA ASN A 65 -0.89 -12.11 3.73
C ASN A 65 -1.75 -13.05 2.89
N MET A 66 -2.90 -12.57 2.38
CA MET A 66 -3.76 -13.38 1.52
C MET A 66 -3.06 -13.77 0.22
N LEU A 67 -2.34 -12.84 -0.41
CA LEU A 67 -1.55 -13.11 -1.61
C LEU A 67 -0.43 -14.12 -1.33
N ASP A 68 0.19 -14.08 -0.15
CA ASP A 68 1.23 -15.04 0.27
C ASP A 68 0.63 -16.43 0.47
N MET A 69 -0.54 -16.55 1.11
CA MET A 69 -1.28 -17.81 1.23
C MET A 69 -1.61 -18.41 -0.15
N ARG A 70 -2.14 -17.58 -1.07
CA ARG A 70 -2.40 -17.99 -2.46
C ARG A 70 -1.13 -18.49 -3.15
N PHE A 71 -0.02 -17.79 -2.94
CA PHE A 71 1.25 -18.17 -3.54
C PHE A 71 1.76 -19.52 -3.03
N ARG A 72 1.58 -19.81 -1.74
CA ARG A 72 1.93 -21.08 -1.10
C ARG A 72 0.96 -22.22 -1.43
N GLY A 73 -0.16 -21.93 -2.10
CA GLY A 73 -1.22 -22.91 -2.38
C GLY A 73 -2.03 -23.29 -1.14
N GLU A 74 -2.00 -22.45 -0.10
CA GLU A 74 -2.84 -22.63 1.09
C GLU A 74 -4.30 -22.35 0.72
N ALA A 75 -5.22 -23.10 1.33
CA ALA A 75 -6.64 -22.89 1.10
C ALA A 75 -7.04 -21.52 1.62
N VAL A 76 -7.54 -20.68 0.71
CA VAL A 76 -7.98 -19.34 1.03
C VAL A 76 -9.49 -19.36 1.25
N GLU A 77 -9.92 -19.40 2.51
CA GLU A 77 -11.33 -19.36 2.86
C GLU A 77 -11.82 -17.91 2.99
N MET A 78 -12.92 -17.58 2.30
CA MET A 78 -13.57 -16.27 2.45
C MET A 78 -14.29 -16.20 3.80
N PRO A 79 -13.89 -15.30 4.72
CA PRO A 79 -14.56 -15.23 6.01
C PRO A 79 -15.94 -14.59 5.84
N LYS A 80 -16.94 -15.16 6.52
CA LYS A 80 -18.35 -14.73 6.47
C LYS A 80 -18.55 -13.25 6.81
N LYS A 81 -17.66 -12.67 7.62
CA LYS A 81 -17.57 -11.23 7.90
C LYS A 81 -16.11 -10.81 7.91
N THR A 82 -15.69 -10.03 6.91
CA THR A 82 -14.42 -9.29 6.96
C THR A 82 -14.72 -7.81 6.78
N ALA A 83 -14.25 -7.01 7.74
CA ALA A 83 -14.32 -5.54 7.72
C ALA A 83 -13.11 -4.89 7.03
N PHE A 84 -12.12 -5.70 6.61
CA PHE A 84 -10.86 -5.21 6.06
C PHE A 84 -10.91 -4.91 4.58
N VAL A 85 -11.75 -5.61 3.82
CA VAL A 85 -11.78 -5.56 2.36
C VAL A 85 -13.19 -5.39 1.85
N ASP A 86 -13.35 -4.50 0.87
CA ASP A 86 -14.64 -4.20 0.23
C ASP A 86 -15.03 -5.32 -0.75
N GLY A 87 -16.32 -5.40 -1.09
CA GLY A 87 -16.91 -6.55 -1.79
C GLY A 87 -16.19 -6.97 -3.07
N ASP A 88 -15.82 -6.01 -3.92
CA ASP A 88 -15.14 -6.28 -5.19
C ASP A 88 -13.72 -6.83 -4.98
N LEU A 89 -12.99 -6.30 -3.99
CA LEU A 89 -11.65 -6.80 -3.66
C LEU A 89 -11.70 -8.22 -3.09
N LYS A 90 -12.79 -8.61 -2.41
CA LYS A 90 -12.93 -9.99 -1.92
C LYS A 90 -12.91 -10.99 -3.06
N GLN A 91 -13.67 -10.74 -4.12
CA GLN A 91 -13.82 -11.72 -5.21
C GLN A 91 -12.49 -12.06 -5.89
N VAL A 92 -11.60 -11.07 -6.02
CA VAL A 92 -10.26 -11.26 -6.59
C VAL A 92 -9.24 -11.76 -5.57
N LEU A 93 -9.45 -11.50 -4.27
CA LEU A 93 -8.50 -11.89 -3.23
C LEU A 93 -8.68 -13.34 -2.75
N TYR A 94 -9.90 -13.88 -2.75
CA TYR A 94 -10.18 -15.25 -2.28
C TYR A 94 -10.28 -16.26 -3.44
N VAL A 95 -9.20 -16.39 -4.20
CA VAL A 95 -9.07 -17.39 -5.27
C VAL A 95 -7.83 -18.27 -5.03
N ASN A 96 -7.88 -19.55 -5.39
CA ASN A 96 -6.80 -20.51 -5.10
C ASN A 96 -5.66 -20.48 -6.13
N GLN A 97 -5.70 -19.56 -7.10
CA GLN A 97 -4.67 -19.44 -8.13
C GLN A 97 -3.49 -18.62 -7.62
N LYS A 98 -2.27 -19.00 -8.02
CA LYS A 98 -1.07 -18.19 -7.77
C LYS A 98 -1.25 -16.78 -8.32
N PRO A 99 -0.96 -15.72 -7.55
CA PRO A 99 -1.17 -14.35 -8.00
C PRO A 99 -0.17 -13.97 -9.08
N THR A 100 -0.64 -13.33 -10.15
CA THR A 100 0.23 -12.74 -11.19
C THR A 100 0.55 -11.29 -10.85
N PHE A 101 1.63 -10.74 -11.41
CA PHE A 101 1.99 -9.33 -11.17
C PHE A 101 0.88 -8.36 -11.61
N GLU A 102 0.24 -8.62 -12.75
CA GLU A 102 -0.86 -7.80 -13.27
C GLU A 102 -2.06 -7.82 -12.31
N GLU A 103 -2.41 -9.00 -11.79
CA GLU A 103 -3.49 -9.15 -10.82
C GLU A 103 -3.19 -8.39 -9.52
N VAL A 104 -1.96 -8.50 -9.01
CA VAL A 104 -1.54 -7.75 -7.83
C VAL A 104 -1.59 -6.23 -8.08
N CYS A 105 -1.25 -5.76 -9.28
CA CYS A 105 -1.41 -4.35 -9.63
C CYS A 105 -2.87 -3.90 -9.54
N VAL A 106 -3.82 -4.69 -10.05
CA VAL A 106 -5.27 -4.38 -9.96
C VAL A 106 -5.72 -4.35 -8.50
N ILE A 107 -5.33 -5.35 -7.71
CA ILE A 107 -5.69 -5.44 -6.29
C ILE A 107 -5.16 -4.23 -5.52
N LEU A 108 -3.89 -3.88 -5.71
CA LEU A 108 -3.26 -2.78 -5.00
C LEU A 108 -3.78 -1.41 -5.45
N LYS A 109 -4.07 -1.22 -6.74
CA LYS A 109 -4.74 -0.01 -7.24
C LYS A 109 -6.12 0.17 -6.62
N SER A 110 -6.90 -0.91 -6.53
CA SER A 110 -8.22 -0.87 -5.90
C SER A 110 -8.13 -0.58 -4.40
N LEU A 111 -7.14 -1.15 -3.69
CA LEU A 111 -6.95 -0.92 -2.26
C LEU A 111 -6.41 0.47 -1.93
N LEU A 112 -5.39 0.92 -2.66
CA LEU A 112 -4.57 2.08 -2.32
C LEU A 112 -4.97 3.34 -3.10
N GLY A 113 -5.76 3.20 -4.17
CA GLY A 113 -6.21 4.29 -5.01
C GLY A 113 -5.04 5.15 -5.51
N GLU A 114 -5.15 6.47 -5.32
CA GLU A 114 -4.13 7.45 -5.71
C GLU A 114 -2.76 7.26 -5.02
N LYS A 115 -2.67 6.43 -3.98
CA LYS A 115 -1.39 6.11 -3.32
C LYS A 115 -0.56 5.08 -4.10
N CYS A 116 -1.18 4.29 -4.98
CA CYS A 116 -0.53 3.31 -5.84
C CYS A 116 -1.11 3.33 -7.27
N PRO A 117 -0.99 4.46 -7.98
CA PRO A 117 -1.68 4.66 -9.25
C PRO A 117 -1.08 3.85 -10.42
N SER A 118 0.20 3.47 -10.32
CA SER A 118 0.93 2.85 -11.43
C SER A 118 1.45 1.45 -11.10
N ASN A 119 1.73 0.66 -12.13
CA ASN A 119 2.36 -0.65 -11.97
C ASN A 119 3.81 -0.51 -11.45
N VAL A 120 4.45 0.63 -11.71
CA VAL A 120 5.77 0.98 -11.16
C VAL A 120 5.71 1.11 -9.64
N ASP A 121 4.63 1.67 -9.08
CA ASP A 121 4.47 1.75 -7.63
C ASP A 121 4.33 0.37 -6.97
N THR A 122 3.59 -0.53 -7.63
CA THR A 122 3.50 -1.94 -7.22
C THR A 122 4.88 -2.60 -7.27
N TYR A 123 5.64 -2.39 -8.34
CA TYR A 123 7.00 -2.92 -8.47
C TYR A 123 7.91 -2.43 -7.34
N ILE A 124 7.92 -1.12 -7.06
CA ILE A 124 8.70 -0.53 -5.96
C ILE A 124 8.27 -1.11 -4.61
N LEU A 125 6.97 -1.31 -4.39
CA LEU A 125 6.48 -1.96 -3.17
C LEU A 125 7.03 -3.39 -3.04
N MET A 126 6.97 -4.20 -4.11
CA MET A 126 7.51 -5.57 -4.08
C MET A 126 9.02 -5.59 -3.81
N MET A 127 9.77 -4.68 -4.44
CA MET A 127 11.21 -4.50 -4.17
C MET A 127 11.47 -4.10 -2.71
N SER A 128 10.65 -3.20 -2.17
CA SER A 128 10.80 -2.71 -0.80
C SER A 128 10.50 -3.81 0.23
N LEU A 129 9.45 -4.62 0.00
CA LEU A 129 9.13 -5.78 0.82
C LEU A 129 10.26 -6.80 0.80
N LEU A 130 10.75 -7.16 -0.39
CA LEU A 130 11.85 -8.09 -0.56
C LEU A 130 13.12 -7.64 0.18
N ARG A 131 13.51 -6.37 0.04
CA ARG A 131 14.72 -5.83 0.69
C ARG A 131 14.60 -5.75 2.21
N GLU A 132 13.40 -5.52 2.74
CA GLU A 132 13.13 -5.53 4.19
C GLU A 132 12.92 -6.96 4.74
N GLY A 133 12.99 -8.00 3.89
CA GLY A 133 12.84 -9.40 4.30
C GLY A 133 11.38 -9.83 4.55
N LEU A 134 10.42 -9.10 3.98
CA LEU A 134 8.98 -9.34 4.13
C LEU A 134 8.42 -9.98 2.86
N HIS A 135 7.56 -11.00 3.01
CA HIS A 135 6.92 -11.70 1.89
C HIS A 135 7.92 -12.08 0.78
N VAL A 136 9.09 -12.62 1.16
CA VAL A 136 10.24 -12.78 0.26
C VAL A 136 9.88 -13.60 -0.97
N GLU A 137 9.27 -14.77 -0.79
CA GLU A 137 8.96 -15.68 -1.89
C GLU A 137 7.92 -15.10 -2.85
N LEU A 138 6.82 -14.54 -2.31
CA LEU A 138 5.81 -13.82 -3.08
C LEU A 138 6.44 -12.66 -3.86
N SER A 139 7.23 -11.82 -3.19
CA SER A 139 7.84 -10.64 -3.80
C SER A 139 8.80 -11.04 -4.92
N THR A 140 9.66 -12.04 -4.69
CA THR A 140 10.56 -12.58 -5.71
C THR A 140 9.77 -13.13 -6.90
N HIS A 141 8.72 -13.90 -6.65
CA HIS A 141 7.87 -14.45 -7.71
C HIS A 141 7.26 -13.34 -8.58
N LEU A 142 6.67 -12.33 -7.96
CA LEU A 142 6.01 -11.23 -8.64
C LEU A 142 6.99 -10.34 -9.41
N LEU A 143 8.20 -10.12 -8.89
CA LEU A 143 9.25 -9.38 -9.60
C LEU A 143 9.76 -10.13 -10.82
N VAL A 144 9.92 -11.45 -10.72
CA VAL A 144 10.28 -12.30 -11.88
C VAL A 144 9.15 -12.29 -12.91
N ASP A 145 7.90 -12.38 -12.47
CA ASP A 145 6.73 -12.32 -13.36
C ASP A 145 6.66 -10.97 -14.09
N ALA A 146 6.88 -9.85 -13.38
CA ALA A 146 6.97 -8.52 -13.97
C ALA A 146 8.06 -8.41 -15.04
N SER A 147 9.24 -9.02 -14.81
CA SER A 147 10.38 -8.96 -15.74
C SER A 147 10.12 -9.63 -17.09
N LYS A 148 9.15 -10.55 -17.16
CA LYS A 148 8.74 -11.21 -18.40
C LYS A 148 7.91 -10.29 -19.30
N ASN A 149 7.35 -9.21 -18.74
CA ASN A 149 6.64 -8.19 -19.47
C ASN A 149 7.61 -7.03 -19.79
N THR A 150 7.77 -6.70 -21.07
CA THR A 150 8.83 -5.82 -21.59
C THR A 150 8.83 -4.39 -21.02
N ASP A 151 7.71 -3.91 -20.48
CA ASP A 151 7.56 -2.55 -19.94
C ASP A 151 8.38 -2.28 -18.66
N TYR A 152 8.81 -3.34 -17.95
CA TYR A 152 9.50 -3.21 -16.65
C TYR A 152 11.02 -3.37 -16.74
N SER A 153 11.53 -3.84 -17.88
CA SER A 153 12.96 -4.10 -18.12
C SER A 153 13.83 -2.83 -18.23
N ALA A 154 13.21 -1.67 -18.48
CA ALA A 154 13.91 -0.41 -18.77
C ALA A 154 14.07 0.53 -17.55
N HIS A 155 13.50 0.19 -16.40
CA HIS A 155 13.54 1.08 -15.24
C HIS A 155 14.82 0.84 -14.43
N ASN A 156 15.85 1.65 -14.71
CA ASN A 156 17.02 1.80 -13.84
C ASN A 156 16.57 2.45 -12.51
N PHE A 157 16.23 1.64 -11.50
CA PHE A 157 15.76 2.08 -10.19
C PHE A 157 16.89 2.64 -9.28
N SER A 158 17.89 3.32 -9.85
CA SER A 158 19.00 3.91 -9.09
C SER A 158 18.55 4.98 -8.08
N GLN A 159 17.32 5.47 -8.20
CA GLN A 159 16.74 6.49 -7.32
C GLN A 159 16.08 5.93 -6.05
N PHE A 160 16.00 4.60 -5.91
CA PHE A 160 15.60 3.92 -4.66
C PHE A 160 16.77 3.19 -4.00
N ILE A 161 18.01 3.61 -4.32
CA ILE A 161 19.26 3.25 -3.64
C ILE A 161 19.70 4.47 -2.85
#